data_AF-A0A7W1K8I0-F1
#
_entry.id   AF-A0A7W1K8I0-F1
#
_cell.length_a   1.000
_cell.length_b   1.000
_cell.length_c   1.000
_cell.angle_alpha   90.00
_cell.angle_beta   90.00
_cell.angle_gamma   90.00
#
_symmetry.space_group_name_H-M   'P 1'
#
loop_
_entity.id
_entity.type
_entity.pdbx_description
1 polymer ?
#
loop_
_entity_poly.entity_id
_entity_poly.type
_entity_poly.pdbx_seq_one_letter_code
_entity_poly.pdbx_strand_id
1 'polypeptide(L)'
;MRAPTLRRVMTAAFIALTVGVAAIAAMGGISDTPLRLLGGGTLTVLVIAIVGIGLMSIGLRLAGWAEPETEAEFEQLVVESERLARDGVAAEPDEVDFMELDPYDDEDFEEIVRDAMDELPDILQRALERNVAVVISDGGRKARAYGLYHGDGVARDNESDRIVIYRDTLRRDFGHDPDLLRHEVTRTVRHELAHHLGADELGVRDLGL
;
A
#
# COMPACT_ATOMS: atom_id res chain seq x y z
N MET A 1 30.99 -8.58 -42.14
CA MET A 1 29.94 -7.54 -42.03
C MET A 1 28.59 -8.24 -41.95
N ARG A 2 27.85 -8.12 -40.83
CA ARG A 2 26.53 -8.77 -40.67
C ARG A 2 25.49 -7.98 -41.47
N ALA A 3 24.71 -8.65 -42.31
CA ALA A 3 23.62 -8.03 -43.05
C ALA A 3 22.59 -7.44 -42.06
N PRO A 4 22.04 -6.25 -42.32
CA PRO A 4 21.02 -5.67 -41.47
C PRO A 4 19.77 -6.56 -41.46
N THR A 5 19.18 -6.76 -40.28
CA THR A 5 17.94 -7.55 -40.15
C THR A 5 16.80 -6.82 -40.87
N LEU A 6 15.90 -7.57 -41.52
CA LEU A 6 14.78 -7.02 -42.29
C LEU A 6 13.96 -5.99 -41.48
N ARG A 7 13.80 -6.22 -40.17
CA ARG A 7 13.13 -5.31 -39.23
C ARG A 7 13.82 -3.94 -39.10
N ARG A 8 15.16 -3.90 -39.17
CA ARG A 8 15.95 -2.65 -39.15
C ARG A 8 15.86 -1.90 -40.48
N VAL A 9 15.82 -2.63 -41.60
CA VAL A 9 15.65 -2.04 -42.93
C VAL A 9 14.26 -1.41 -43.06
N MET A 10 13.21 -2.12 -42.61
CA MET A 10 11.83 -1.63 -42.66
C MET A 10 11.60 -0.40 -41.78
N THR A 11 12.18 -0.38 -40.57
CA THR A 11 12.08 0.78 -39.66
C THR A 11 12.82 2.00 -40.19
N ALA A 12 14.02 1.82 -40.76
CA ALA A 12 14.75 2.91 -41.41
C ALA A 12 14.02 3.48 -42.63
N ALA A 13 13.43 2.61 -43.47
CA ALA A 13 12.65 3.02 -44.63
C ALA A 13 11.40 3.83 -44.25
N PHE A 14 10.68 3.41 -43.20
CA PHE A 14 9.51 4.11 -42.69
C PHE A 14 9.88 5.51 -42.17
N ILE A 15 10.95 5.63 -41.38
CA ILE A 15 11.44 6.92 -40.88
C ILE A 15 11.85 7.84 -42.03
N ALA A 16 12.61 7.33 -43.01
CA ALA A 16 13.05 8.11 -44.16
C ALA A 16 11.87 8.62 -45.01
N LEU A 17 10.85 7.78 -45.26
CA LEU A 17 9.66 8.17 -45.99
C LEU A 17 8.88 9.28 -45.25
N THR A 18 8.73 9.14 -43.94
CA THR A 18 8.01 10.09 -43.10
C THR A 18 8.71 11.45 -43.07
N VAL A 19 10.04 11.46 -42.88
CA VAL A 19 10.85 12.67 -42.90
C VAL A 19 10.85 13.32 -44.29
N GLY A 20 10.91 12.52 -45.36
CA GLY A 20 10.86 13.02 -46.73
C GLY A 20 9.54 13.74 -47.05
N VAL A 21 8.40 13.15 -46.67
CA VAL A 21 7.08 13.76 -46.86
C VAL A 21 6.95 15.06 -46.03
N ALA A 22 7.43 15.07 -44.79
CA ALA A 22 7.43 16.26 -43.94
C ALA A 22 8.32 17.39 -44.53
N ALA A 23 9.49 17.06 -45.07
CA ALA A 23 10.39 18.02 -45.69
C ALA A 23 9.81 18.61 -46.99
N ILE A 24 9.16 17.80 -47.83
CA ILE A 24 8.48 18.26 -49.04
C ILE A 24 7.32 19.21 -48.69
N ALA A 25 6.56 18.88 -47.64
CA ALA A 25 5.50 19.76 -47.13
C ALA A 25 6.03 21.09 -46.57
N ALA A 26 7.25 21.09 -45.99
CA ALA A 26 7.90 22.28 -45.46
C ALA A 26 8.57 23.16 -46.54
N MET A 27 9.10 22.55 -47.61
CA MET A 27 9.81 23.26 -48.69
C MET A 27 8.88 23.74 -49.83
N GLY A 28 7.75 23.06 -50.06
CA GLY A 28 6.75 23.48 -51.04
C GLY A 28 5.90 24.63 -50.50
N GLY A 29 6.34 25.87 -50.70
CA GLY A 29 5.63 27.09 -50.25
C GLY A 29 4.12 27.04 -50.56
N ILE A 30 3.32 27.08 -49.50
CA ILE A 30 1.86 26.94 -49.56
C ILE A 30 1.25 28.27 -50.03
N SER A 31 0.90 28.35 -51.32
CA SER A 31 0.12 29.47 -51.87
C SER A 31 -1.33 29.43 -51.39
N ASP A 32 -1.93 30.62 -51.25
CA ASP A 32 -3.19 30.88 -50.54
C ASP A 32 -4.40 30.09 -51.07
N THR A 33 -4.91 29.14 -50.28
CA THR A 33 -6.23 28.50 -50.47
C THR A 33 -6.70 27.87 -49.14
N PRO A 34 -7.99 27.54 -48.96
CA PRO A 34 -8.56 27.03 -47.69
C PRO A 34 -8.01 25.66 -47.24
N LEU A 35 -7.03 25.10 -47.94
CA LEU A 35 -6.30 23.88 -47.60
C LEU A 35 -5.39 24.00 -46.36
N ARG A 36 -5.14 25.19 -45.80
CA ARG A 36 -4.31 25.35 -44.57
C ARG A 36 -4.89 24.61 -43.36
N LEU A 37 -6.22 24.55 -43.23
CA LEU A 37 -6.89 23.79 -42.15
C LEU A 37 -6.76 22.28 -42.34
N LEU A 38 -6.76 21.80 -43.60
CA LEU A 38 -6.57 20.38 -43.94
C LEU A 38 -5.10 19.94 -43.78
N GLY A 39 -4.13 20.80 -44.12
CA GLY A 39 -2.71 20.51 -43.98
C GLY A 39 -2.20 20.53 -42.53
N GLY A 40 -2.65 21.48 -41.72
CA GLY A 40 -2.28 21.55 -40.29
C GLY A 40 -2.89 20.42 -39.46
N GLY A 41 -4.14 20.05 -39.77
CA GLY A 41 -4.84 18.94 -39.10
C GLY A 41 -4.19 17.58 -39.38
N THR A 42 -3.81 17.32 -40.63
CA THR A 42 -3.17 16.05 -41.02
C THR A 42 -1.78 15.89 -40.39
N LEU A 43 -0.98 16.95 -40.32
CA LEU A 43 0.32 16.92 -39.63
C LEU A 43 0.16 16.63 -38.13
N THR A 44 -0.83 17.25 -37.48
CA THR A 44 -1.09 17.06 -36.05
C THR A 44 -1.51 15.61 -35.76
N VAL A 45 -2.40 15.05 -36.59
CA VAL A 45 -2.83 13.64 -36.48
C VAL A 45 -1.65 12.69 -36.66
N LEU A 46 -0.75 12.96 -37.61
CA LEU A 46 0.45 12.15 -37.85
C LEU A 46 1.40 12.17 -36.64
N VAL A 47 1.65 13.35 -36.07
CA VAL A 47 2.51 13.49 -34.88
C VAL A 47 1.91 12.74 -33.69
N ILE A 48 0.60 12.88 -33.45
CA ILE A 48 -0.09 12.14 -32.37
C ILE A 48 0.00 10.63 -32.60
N ALA A 49 -0.18 10.15 -33.84
CA ALA A 49 -0.08 8.73 -34.15
C ALA A 49 1.34 8.19 -33.89
N ILE A 50 2.38 8.92 -34.30
CA ILE A 50 3.78 8.53 -34.07
C ILE A 50 4.09 8.50 -32.57
N VAL A 51 3.69 9.52 -31.82
CA VAL A 51 3.86 9.58 -30.36
C VAL A 51 3.11 8.44 -29.68
N GLY A 52 1.86 8.17 -30.08
CA GLY A 52 1.06 7.08 -29.56
C GLY A 52 1.68 5.70 -29.81
N ILE A 53 2.20 5.46 -31.02
CA ILE A 53 2.93 4.22 -31.36
C ILE A 53 4.20 4.09 -30.50
N GLY A 54 4.92 5.19 -30.28
CA GLY A 54 6.09 5.23 -29.41
C GLY A 54 5.76 4.88 -27.95
N LEU A 55 4.75 5.52 -27.38
CA LEU A 55 4.27 5.27 -26.02
C LEU A 55 3.75 3.83 -25.85
N MET A 56 2.98 3.32 -26.81
CA MET A 56 2.52 1.93 -26.84
C MET A 56 3.71 0.95 -26.87
N SER A 57 4.72 1.22 -27.71
CA SER A 57 5.91 0.38 -27.79
C SER A 57 6.75 0.39 -26.51
N ILE A 58 6.78 1.52 -25.78
CA ILE A 58 7.46 1.62 -24.49
C ILE A 58 6.67 0.85 -23.43
N GLY A 59 5.35 1.04 -23.36
CA GLY A 59 4.47 0.33 -22.44
C GLY A 59 4.56 -1.20 -22.60
N LEU A 60 4.49 -1.70 -23.83
CA LEU A 60 4.65 -3.13 -24.13
C LEU A 60 6.01 -3.70 -23.72
N ARG A 61 7.07 -2.88 -23.73
CA ARG A 61 8.40 -3.30 -23.24
C ARG A 61 8.52 -3.27 -21.73
N LEU A 62 8.00 -2.22 -21.09
CA LEU A 62 8.04 -2.07 -19.64
C LEU A 62 7.17 -3.12 -18.94
N ALA A 63 6.08 -3.53 -19.57
CA ALA A 63 5.21 -4.57 -19.04
C ALA A 63 5.83 -5.97 -19.11
N GLY A 64 7.02 -6.14 -19.70
CA GLY A 64 7.70 -7.45 -19.76
C GLY A 64 7.01 -8.49 -20.66
N TRP A 65 5.95 -8.12 -21.39
CA TRP A 65 5.14 -9.00 -22.28
C TRP A 65 5.88 -9.51 -23.53
N ALA A 66 7.21 -9.39 -23.57
CA ALA A 66 7.99 -9.59 -24.80
C ALA A 66 8.29 -11.05 -25.10
N GLU A 67 8.31 -11.93 -24.11
CA GLU A 67 8.67 -13.34 -24.27
C GLU A 67 7.66 -14.20 -23.48
N PRO A 68 6.70 -14.86 -24.14
CA PRO A 68 6.01 -15.96 -23.49
C PRO A 68 7.05 -17.04 -23.18
N GLU A 69 7.15 -17.44 -21.91
CA GLU A 69 7.97 -18.58 -21.49
C GLU A 69 7.74 -19.76 -22.44
N THR A 70 8.82 -20.37 -22.93
CA THR A 70 8.66 -21.50 -23.85
C THR A 70 8.01 -22.67 -23.11
N GLU A 71 7.20 -23.48 -23.79
CA GLU A 71 6.53 -24.64 -23.16
C GLU A 71 7.53 -25.53 -22.39
N ALA A 72 8.73 -25.72 -22.95
CA ALA A 72 9.79 -26.51 -22.34
C ALA A 72 10.38 -25.89 -21.05
N GLU A 73 10.37 -24.56 -20.93
CA GLU A 73 10.83 -23.83 -19.74
C GLU A 73 9.74 -23.84 -18.66
N PHE A 74 8.48 -23.69 -19.06
CA PHE A 74 7.33 -23.88 -18.17
C PHE A 74 7.29 -25.31 -17.61
N GLU A 75 7.47 -26.34 -18.44
CA GLU A 75 7.54 -27.73 -18.01
C GLU A 75 8.68 -27.95 -16.99
N GLN A 76 9.86 -27.34 -17.21
CA GLN A 76 10.97 -27.42 -16.27
C GLN A 76 10.65 -26.73 -14.93
N LEU A 77 10.01 -25.56 -14.95
CA LEU A 77 9.55 -24.86 -13.75
C LEU A 77 8.53 -25.70 -12.98
N VAL A 78 7.58 -26.34 -13.67
CA VAL A 78 6.59 -27.22 -13.04
C VAL A 78 7.29 -28.41 -12.37
N VAL A 79 8.20 -29.09 -13.07
CA VAL A 79 8.93 -30.24 -12.51
C VAL A 79 9.77 -29.83 -11.29
N GLU A 80 10.45 -28.68 -11.34
CA GLU A 80 11.22 -28.19 -10.19
C GLU A 80 10.30 -27.79 -9.04
N SER A 81 9.16 -27.16 -9.31
CA SER A 81 8.17 -26.83 -8.27
C SER A 81 7.60 -28.09 -7.60
N GLU A 82 7.29 -29.13 -8.36
CA GLU A 82 6.83 -30.43 -7.83
C GLU A 82 7.93 -31.14 -7.03
N ARG A 83 9.18 -31.01 -7.46
CA ARG A 83 10.34 -31.55 -6.73
C ARG A 83 10.52 -30.85 -5.40
N LEU A 84 10.50 -29.52 -5.37
CA LEU A 84 10.61 -28.72 -4.14
C LEU A 84 9.45 -29.01 -3.19
N ALA A 85 8.22 -29.12 -3.71
CA ALA A 85 7.06 -29.50 -2.91
C ALA A 85 7.19 -30.91 -2.31
N ARG A 86 7.74 -31.87 -3.06
CA ARG A 86 8.01 -33.23 -2.55
C ARG A 86 9.15 -33.26 -1.54
N ASP A 87 10.19 -32.45 -1.76
CA ASP A 87 11.39 -32.41 -0.92
C ASP A 87 11.15 -31.65 0.40
N GLY A 88 9.96 -31.07 0.60
CA GLY A 88 9.59 -30.38 1.84
C GLY A 88 10.52 -29.22 2.18
N VAL A 89 11.09 -28.56 1.15
CA VAL A 89 12.00 -27.43 1.34
C VAL A 89 11.28 -26.15 1.76
N ALA A 90 9.96 -26.12 1.63
CA ALA A 90 9.16 -25.13 2.32
C ALA A 90 9.23 -25.48 3.80
N ALA A 91 9.82 -24.59 4.60
CA ALA A 91 9.56 -24.62 6.03
C ALA A 91 8.04 -24.51 6.18
N GLU A 92 7.38 -25.60 6.55
CA GLU A 92 6.07 -25.48 7.18
C GLU A 92 6.32 -24.62 8.41
N PRO A 93 5.76 -23.40 8.50
CA PRO A 93 5.86 -22.66 9.74
C PRO A 93 5.23 -23.55 10.80
N ASP A 94 6.03 -24.04 11.75
CA ASP A 94 5.48 -24.67 12.94
C ASP A 94 4.45 -23.68 13.49
N GLU A 95 3.18 -24.10 13.59
CA GLU A 95 2.03 -23.24 13.96
C GLU A 95 2.18 -22.54 15.34
N VAL A 96 3.31 -22.72 16.03
CA VAL A 96 3.68 -22.15 17.32
C VAL A 96 4.69 -21.00 17.24
N ASP A 97 5.19 -20.64 16.05
CA ASP A 97 6.07 -19.47 15.83
C ASP A 97 5.34 -18.31 15.11
N PHE A 98 4.04 -18.13 15.36
CA PHE A 98 3.52 -16.77 15.44
C PHE A 98 4.25 -16.14 16.63
N MET A 99 5.30 -15.35 16.39
CA MET A 99 6.09 -14.73 17.47
C MET A 99 5.14 -14.15 18.51
N GLU A 100 5.15 -14.73 19.71
CA GLU A 100 4.37 -14.23 20.82
C GLU A 100 4.93 -12.85 21.16
N LEU A 101 4.23 -11.79 20.73
CA LEU A 101 4.70 -10.40 20.76
C LEU A 101 5.33 -10.06 22.11
N ASP A 102 6.62 -9.69 22.14
CA ASP A 102 7.34 -9.34 23.37
C ASP A 102 6.88 -7.96 23.86
N PRO A 103 6.11 -7.85 24.95
CA PRO A 103 5.62 -6.56 25.40
C PRO A 103 6.73 -5.63 25.94
N TYR A 104 7.97 -6.11 26.10
CA TYR A 104 9.13 -5.31 26.45
C TYR A 104 9.80 -4.65 25.25
N ASP A 105 9.60 -5.17 24.05
CA ASP A 105 9.99 -4.49 22.81
C ASP A 105 8.94 -3.42 22.44
N ASP A 106 9.40 -2.31 21.89
CA ASP A 106 8.51 -1.18 21.59
C ASP A 106 7.67 -1.42 20.34
N GLU A 107 8.19 -2.13 19.33
CA GLU A 107 7.46 -2.46 18.10
C GLU A 107 6.40 -3.52 18.39
N ASP A 108 6.74 -4.53 19.17
CA ASP A 108 5.80 -5.56 19.60
C ASP A 108 4.72 -5.00 20.53
N PHE A 109 5.07 -4.04 21.40
CA PHE A 109 4.07 -3.33 22.21
C PHE A 109 3.08 -2.54 21.34
N GLU A 110 3.56 -1.88 20.29
CA GLU A 110 2.70 -1.21 19.30
C GLU A 110 1.76 -2.20 18.61
N GLU A 111 2.26 -3.40 18.27
CA GLU A 111 1.46 -4.44 17.64
C GLU A 111 0.40 -5.00 18.59
N ILE A 112 0.73 -5.24 19.86
CA ILE A 112 -0.25 -5.65 20.88
C ILE A 112 -1.38 -4.62 21.01
N VAL A 113 -1.06 -3.31 20.93
CA VAL A 113 -2.07 -2.25 20.95
C VAL A 113 -2.95 -2.29 19.69
N ARG A 114 -2.40 -2.61 18.51
CA ARG A 114 -3.17 -2.79 17.27
C ARG A 114 -4.08 -4.01 17.35
N ASP A 115 -3.56 -5.16 17.78
CA ASP A 115 -4.34 -6.39 17.95
C ASP A 115 -5.53 -6.16 18.90
N ALA A 116 -5.32 -5.43 19.99
CA ALA A 116 -6.38 -5.07 20.92
C ALA A 116 -7.51 -4.25 20.26
N MET A 117 -7.21 -3.45 19.25
CA MET A 117 -8.18 -2.70 18.45
C MET A 117 -8.87 -3.58 17.40
N ASP A 118 -8.14 -4.45 16.72
CA ASP A 118 -8.68 -5.32 15.67
C ASP A 118 -9.63 -6.38 16.24
N GLU A 119 -9.42 -6.80 17.49
CA GLU A 119 -10.29 -7.75 18.19
C GLU A 119 -11.57 -7.13 18.80
N LEU A 120 -11.84 -5.84 18.58
CA LEU A 120 -13.05 -5.22 19.09
C LEU A 120 -14.31 -5.77 18.40
N PRO A 121 -15.47 -5.78 19.09
CA PRO A 121 -16.74 -6.04 18.44
C PRO A 121 -17.00 -5.08 17.26
N ASP A 122 -17.55 -5.60 16.15
CA ASP A 122 -17.88 -4.82 14.93
C ASP A 122 -18.67 -3.52 15.19
N ILE A 123 -19.50 -3.49 16.24
CA ILE A 123 -20.25 -2.31 16.63
C ILE A 123 -19.35 -1.18 17.12
N LEU A 124 -18.26 -1.51 17.82
CA LEU A 124 -17.26 -0.55 18.30
C LEU A 124 -16.31 -0.15 17.17
N GLN A 125 -15.86 -1.11 16.33
CA GLN A 125 -14.99 -0.82 15.19
C GLN A 125 -15.60 0.23 14.25
N ARG A 126 -16.90 0.11 13.91
CA ARG A 126 -17.61 1.09 13.08
C ARG A 126 -17.69 2.48 13.71
N ALA A 127 -17.65 2.57 15.03
CA ALA A 127 -17.69 3.85 15.73
C ALA A 127 -16.31 4.55 15.72
N LEU A 128 -15.21 3.80 15.55
CA LEU A 128 -13.85 4.31 15.42
C LEU A 128 -13.53 4.95 14.08
N GLU A 129 -14.34 4.69 13.05
CA GLU A 129 -14.24 5.33 11.73
C GLU A 129 -14.29 6.88 11.83
N ARG A 130 -14.67 7.43 13.00
CA ARG A 130 -14.76 8.86 13.32
C ARG A 130 -13.43 9.55 13.68
N ASN A 131 -12.29 9.00 13.27
CA ASN A 131 -10.98 9.70 13.26
C ASN A 131 -10.34 9.89 14.65
N VAL A 132 -10.33 8.85 15.49
CA VAL A 132 -9.61 8.84 16.77
C VAL A 132 -8.21 8.27 16.57
N ALA A 133 -7.18 9.03 16.96
CA ALA A 133 -5.80 8.54 16.91
C ALA A 133 -5.43 7.80 18.20
N VAL A 134 -4.85 6.60 18.11
CA VAL A 134 -4.25 5.93 19.29
C VAL A 134 -2.75 6.23 19.30
N VAL A 135 -2.24 6.73 20.42
CA VAL A 135 -0.85 7.18 20.57
C VAL A 135 -0.23 6.54 21.81
N ILE A 136 0.97 6.01 21.68
CA ILE A 136 1.73 5.48 22.83
C ILE A 136 2.65 6.56 23.40
N SER A 137 2.72 6.65 24.73
CA SER A 137 3.50 7.65 25.45
C SER A 137 4.11 7.06 26.73
N ASP A 138 5.18 7.68 27.23
CA ASP A 138 5.80 7.35 28.52
C ASP A 138 5.48 8.41 29.61
N GLY A 139 4.40 9.17 29.41
CA GLY A 139 3.94 10.23 30.33
C GLY A 139 3.04 9.76 31.47
N GLY A 140 2.84 8.45 31.63
CA GLY A 140 1.81 7.87 32.50
C GLY A 140 2.00 8.21 33.96
N ARG A 141 3.25 8.31 34.43
CA ARG A 141 3.53 8.74 35.81
C ARG A 141 2.97 10.13 36.14
N LYS A 142 3.01 11.06 35.17
CA LYS A 142 2.48 12.43 35.35
C LYS A 142 0.96 12.45 35.24
N ALA A 143 0.41 11.68 34.30
CA ALA A 143 -1.03 11.54 34.10
C ALA A 143 -1.71 10.71 35.21
N ARG A 144 -0.95 9.87 35.91
CA ARG A 144 -1.42 8.87 36.89
C ARG A 144 -2.45 7.91 36.29
N ALA A 145 -2.24 7.49 35.06
CA ALA A 145 -3.15 6.62 34.32
C ALA A 145 -2.37 5.66 33.40
N TYR A 146 -3.00 4.54 33.04
CA TYR A 146 -2.49 3.61 32.03
C TYR A 146 -2.97 3.95 30.62
N GLY A 147 -4.13 4.59 30.51
CA GLY A 147 -4.70 5.12 29.29
C GLY A 147 -5.39 6.46 29.58
N LEU A 148 -5.53 7.31 28.57
CA LEU A 148 -6.32 8.53 28.68
C LEU A 148 -6.82 8.99 27.32
N TYR A 149 -8.14 9.11 27.19
CA TYR A 149 -8.75 9.86 26.10
C TYR A 149 -8.55 11.38 26.28
N HIS A 150 -8.01 12.02 25.25
CA HIS A 150 -7.96 13.46 25.06
C HIS A 150 -8.90 13.85 23.91
N GLY A 151 -10.05 14.40 24.26
CA GLY A 151 -10.99 15.01 23.31
C GLY A 151 -11.17 16.49 23.60
N ASP A 152 -11.39 17.27 22.54
CA ASP A 152 -11.55 18.71 22.67
C ASP A 152 -12.96 19.03 23.21
N GLY A 153 -13.03 19.53 24.45
CA GLY A 153 -14.30 19.93 25.05
C GLY A 153 -14.80 21.24 24.44
N VAL A 154 -15.60 21.18 23.36
CA VAL A 154 -16.46 22.24 22.76
C VAL A 154 -15.79 23.62 22.47
N ALA A 155 -14.54 23.87 22.86
CA ALA A 155 -13.98 25.22 22.96
C ALA A 155 -12.65 25.42 22.21
N ARG A 156 -12.09 24.40 21.57
CA ARG A 156 -10.99 24.54 20.61
C ARG A 156 -11.30 23.68 19.38
N ASP A 157 -10.91 24.18 18.22
CA ASP A 157 -11.53 23.81 16.92
C ASP A 157 -10.50 23.16 15.97
N ASN A 158 -9.48 22.46 16.49
CA ASN A 158 -8.43 21.92 15.61
C ASN A 158 -7.58 20.74 16.13
N GLU A 159 -7.91 20.10 17.26
CA GLU A 159 -7.21 18.88 17.66
C GLU A 159 -8.10 17.65 17.49
N SER A 160 -7.64 16.69 16.68
CA SER A 160 -8.29 15.38 16.57
C SER A 160 -8.24 14.68 17.92
N ASP A 161 -9.38 14.07 18.25
CA ASP A 161 -9.51 13.17 19.38
C ASP A 161 -8.41 12.11 19.36
N ARG A 162 -7.79 11.88 20.52
CA ARG A 162 -6.77 10.85 20.65
C ARG A 162 -6.88 10.09 21.95
N ILE A 163 -6.55 8.81 21.89
CA ILE A 163 -6.39 7.95 23.06
C ILE A 163 -4.90 7.76 23.27
N VAL A 164 -4.44 8.09 24.47
CA VAL A 164 -3.03 7.95 24.84
C VAL A 164 -2.88 6.70 25.71
N ILE A 165 -2.06 5.74 25.28
CA ILE A 165 -1.70 4.55 26.06
C ILE A 165 -0.33 4.78 26.69
N TYR A 166 -0.22 4.61 28.01
CA TYR A 166 0.97 4.92 28.78
C TYR A 166 1.80 3.67 29.09
N ARG A 167 2.74 3.39 28.19
CA ARG A 167 3.64 2.24 28.24
C ARG A 167 4.51 2.22 29.49
N ASP A 168 5.02 3.38 29.93
CA ASP A 168 5.85 3.49 31.14
C ASP A 168 5.15 2.95 32.39
N THR A 169 3.88 3.30 32.59
CA THR A 169 3.10 2.85 33.75
C THR A 169 2.64 1.41 33.63
N LEU A 170 2.26 0.96 32.42
CA LEU A 170 1.90 -0.43 32.17
C LEU A 170 3.08 -1.37 32.43
N ARG A 171 4.24 -1.08 31.84
CA ARG A 171 5.47 -1.86 32.10
C ARG A 171 5.92 -1.78 33.55
N ARG A 172 5.78 -0.63 34.21
CA ARG A 172 6.15 -0.49 35.63
C ARG A 172 5.33 -1.40 36.53
N ASP A 173 4.02 -1.46 36.32
CA ASP A 173 3.11 -2.11 37.25
C ASP A 173 2.85 -3.58 36.88
N PHE A 174 2.93 -3.94 35.59
CA PHE A 174 2.63 -5.29 35.08
C PHE A 174 3.80 -5.98 34.38
N GLY A 175 4.91 -5.30 34.10
CA GLY A 175 6.09 -5.86 33.41
C GLY A 175 6.92 -6.84 34.24
N HIS A 176 6.35 -7.42 35.28
CA HIS A 176 6.93 -8.57 35.99
C HIS A 176 6.48 -9.91 35.37
N ASP A 177 5.46 -9.88 34.50
CA ASP A 177 4.90 -11.03 33.80
C ASP A 177 4.48 -10.58 32.39
N PRO A 178 5.06 -11.15 31.32
CA PRO A 178 4.76 -10.73 29.94
C PRO A 178 3.31 -11.03 29.55
N ASP A 179 2.72 -12.14 30.01
CA ASP A 179 1.33 -12.49 29.70
C ASP A 179 0.36 -11.52 30.36
N LEU A 180 0.64 -11.19 31.63
CA LEU A 180 -0.14 -10.20 32.36
C LEU A 180 -0.02 -8.82 31.71
N LEU A 181 1.18 -8.41 31.30
CA LEU A 181 1.39 -7.13 30.64
C LEU A 181 0.62 -7.05 29.32
N ARG A 182 0.68 -8.10 28.48
CA ARG A 182 -0.14 -8.21 27.25
C ARG A 182 -1.62 -8.05 27.56
N HIS A 183 -2.11 -8.80 28.55
CA HIS A 183 -3.51 -8.74 28.97
C HIS A 183 -3.94 -7.33 29.41
N GLU A 184 -3.14 -6.67 30.24
CA GLU A 184 -3.46 -5.35 30.78
C GLU A 184 -3.34 -4.24 29.72
N VAL A 185 -2.44 -4.36 28.74
CA VAL A 185 -2.41 -3.50 27.55
C VAL A 185 -3.71 -3.63 26.78
N THR A 186 -4.11 -4.85 26.42
CA THR A 186 -5.35 -5.11 25.68
C THR A 186 -6.57 -4.59 26.43
N ARG A 187 -6.65 -4.84 27.74
CA ARG A 187 -7.72 -4.36 28.59
C ARG A 187 -7.78 -2.83 28.64
N THR A 188 -6.65 -2.16 28.81
CA THR A 188 -6.56 -0.70 28.86
C THR A 188 -7.01 -0.07 27.56
N VAL A 189 -6.54 -0.57 26.41
CA VAL A 189 -6.95 -0.10 25.09
C VAL A 189 -8.46 -0.21 24.92
N ARG A 190 -9.01 -1.40 25.20
CA ARG A 190 -10.46 -1.65 25.09
C ARG A 190 -11.28 -0.77 26.02
N HIS A 191 -10.81 -0.56 27.24
CA HIS A 191 -11.48 0.27 28.24
C HIS A 191 -11.59 1.73 27.78
N GLU A 192 -10.47 2.36 27.41
CA GLU A 192 -10.46 3.75 26.96
C GLU A 192 -11.35 3.96 25.73
N LEU A 193 -11.30 2.99 24.82
CA LEU A 193 -12.04 3.04 23.58
C LEU A 193 -13.55 2.86 23.80
N ALA A 194 -13.93 1.88 24.63
CA ALA A 194 -15.32 1.65 24.99
C ALA A 194 -15.92 2.87 25.72
N HIS A 195 -15.16 3.47 26.64
CA HIS A 195 -15.57 4.71 27.32
C HIS A 195 -15.78 5.86 26.34
N HIS A 196 -14.85 6.08 25.40
CA HIS A 196 -14.99 7.16 24.41
C HIS A 196 -16.23 6.96 23.52
N LEU A 197 -16.49 5.74 23.09
CA LEU A 197 -17.61 5.41 22.21
C LEU A 197 -18.98 5.44 22.92
N GLY A 198 -19.03 5.73 24.22
CA GLY A 198 -20.26 5.72 25.01
C GLY A 198 -20.80 4.30 25.27
N ALA A 199 -19.97 3.26 25.11
CA ALA A 199 -20.38 1.87 25.34
C ALA A 199 -20.76 1.61 26.81
N ASP A 200 -20.23 2.41 27.73
CA ASP A 200 -20.59 2.38 29.14
C ASP A 200 -22.05 2.82 29.39
N GLU A 201 -22.63 3.62 28.49
CA GLU A 201 -24.06 4.01 28.52
C GLU A 201 -24.97 2.98 27.80
N LEU A 202 -24.40 2.13 26.94
CA LEU A 202 -25.11 1.10 26.17
C LEU A 202 -25.23 -0.26 26.90
N GLY A 203 -24.80 -0.34 28.17
CA GLY A 203 -24.97 -1.54 28.99
C GLY A 203 -23.99 -2.68 28.68
N VAL A 204 -22.77 -2.35 28.25
CA VAL A 204 -21.77 -3.29 27.72
C VAL A 204 -20.97 -4.03 28.82
N ARG A 205 -21.45 -4.03 30.06
CA ARG A 205 -20.80 -4.72 31.21
C ARG A 205 -20.73 -6.25 31.07
N ASP A 206 -21.41 -6.85 30.09
CA ASP A 206 -21.45 -8.29 29.81
C ASP A 206 -20.46 -8.77 28.73
N LEU A 207 -19.62 -7.89 28.15
CA LEU A 207 -18.65 -8.26 27.09
C LEU A 207 -17.22 -8.57 27.59
N GLY A 208 -16.98 -8.60 28.90
CA GLY A 208 -15.67 -8.95 29.46
C GLY A 208 -14.57 -7.89 29.27
N LEU A 209 -14.96 -6.61 29.21
CA LEU A 209 -14.06 -5.45 29.15
C LEU A 209 -13.63 -4.99 30.56
#